data_AF-A2DUY2-F1
#
_entry.id   AF-A2DUY2-F1
#
_cell.length_a   1.000
_cell.length_b   1.000
_cell.length_c   1.000
_cell.angle_alpha   90.00
_cell.angle_beta   90.00
_cell.angle_gamma   90.00
#
_symmetry.space_group_name_H-M   'P 1'
#
loop_
_entity.id
_entity.type
_entity.pdbx_description
1 polymer ?
#
loop_
_entity_poly.entity_id
_entity_poly.type
_entity_poly.pdbx_seq_one_letter_code
_entity_poly.pdbx_strand_id
1 'polypeptide(L)'
;MNCKTKIKSLQFEVNSQITKIGDYSFYQTSLETVDFSQCNLLLSLEQYVFSKCENLSSVTLPPNIITIGRECFSNDKKLTSIILPDSVVILENYAFDMSGLTTITINPTSKLEKIDYMCFYWTNLISLYIPQKVNKLDSSALAFTKIERFEVHPLNNMFKTDSKSLYSGPNNSTFFWFAVITQAEFVVPSFVTSLADSCFCGTKISSIKLPDSITDLGDSAFSQCIITSITIPPKVSIIGSSCFSGCNYLDEVRFLGNISKIEALAFISCNKLKSIELQESLVSIGFGAFDYCKSLTSIIIPSNISFIENSAFEGCTNLKSITFKDNNNNITIGPNIFKSIAPSAKIYIPGKFFAKTTYKSELPPKSHLYITSQTRLSESCKIFFGEKSIYVHYNDKVEITDDTTNQVIKHISLAIIVPKSVKKARSRYFHLYNIFISIRK
;
A
#
# COMPACT_ATOMS: atom_id res chain seq x y z
N MET A 1 -41.32 18.80 12.39
CA MET A 1 -40.58 18.17 13.51
C MET A 1 -39.33 17.51 12.92
N ASN A 2 -38.12 17.80 13.38
CA ASN A 2 -36.91 17.18 12.82
C ASN A 2 -36.80 15.73 13.32
N CYS A 3 -37.37 14.78 12.59
CA CYS A 3 -37.37 13.37 12.96
C CYS A 3 -35.95 12.80 13.04
N LYS A 4 -35.00 13.36 12.27
CA LYS A 4 -33.60 12.90 12.22
C LYS A 4 -32.95 12.85 13.61
N THR A 5 -33.19 13.86 14.44
CA THR A 5 -32.55 13.94 15.77
C THR A 5 -33.39 13.40 16.91
N LYS A 6 -34.68 13.13 16.68
CA LYS A 6 -35.65 12.77 17.73
C LYS A 6 -36.13 11.32 17.68
N ILE A 7 -36.10 10.66 16.51
CA ILE A 7 -36.50 9.26 16.42
C ILE A 7 -35.46 8.39 17.15
N LYS A 8 -35.93 7.52 18.03
CA LYS A 8 -35.10 6.63 18.85
C LYS A 8 -35.28 5.17 18.51
N SER A 9 -36.47 4.77 18.11
CA SER A 9 -36.78 3.41 17.73
C SER A 9 -37.61 3.40 16.46
N LEU A 10 -37.43 2.34 15.65
CA LEU A 10 -38.26 2.04 14.50
C LEU A 10 -38.80 0.62 14.64
N GLN A 11 -40.12 0.46 14.54
CA GLN A 11 -40.79 -0.83 14.52
C GLN A 11 -41.94 -0.77 13.52
N PHE A 12 -42.22 -1.89 12.85
CA PHE A 12 -43.29 -1.99 11.87
C PHE A 12 -44.46 -2.81 12.39
N GLU A 13 -45.64 -2.48 11.88
CA GLU A 13 -46.87 -3.21 12.16
C GLU A 13 -46.77 -4.67 11.70
N VAL A 14 -47.52 -5.53 12.38
CA VAL A 14 -47.66 -6.95 12.02
C VAL A 14 -48.13 -7.06 10.58
N ASN A 15 -47.51 -7.95 9.80
CA ASN A 15 -47.78 -8.13 8.38
C ASN A 15 -47.51 -6.86 7.53
N SER A 16 -46.46 -6.10 7.88
CA SER A 16 -46.02 -4.95 7.08
C SER A 16 -45.90 -5.29 5.60
N GLN A 17 -46.51 -4.46 4.76
CA GLN A 17 -46.48 -4.59 3.29
C GLN A 17 -45.28 -3.89 2.65
N ILE A 18 -44.31 -3.45 3.45
CA ILE A 18 -43.14 -2.74 2.95
C ILE A 18 -42.25 -3.72 2.18
N THR A 19 -42.00 -3.36 0.93
CA THR A 19 -41.12 -4.08 0.01
C THR A 19 -39.79 -3.38 -0.19
N LYS A 20 -39.67 -2.10 0.20
CA LYS A 20 -38.47 -1.28 -0.04
C LYS A 20 -38.26 -0.23 1.04
N ILE A 21 -37.00 -0.03 1.41
CA ILE A 21 -36.51 1.15 2.15
C ILE A 21 -35.44 1.79 1.27
N GLY A 22 -35.67 3.04 0.86
CA GLY A 22 -34.80 3.70 -0.10
C GLY A 22 -33.46 4.15 0.48
N ASP A 23 -32.57 4.54 -0.42
CA ASP A 23 -31.26 5.08 -0.10
C ASP A 23 -31.33 6.18 0.96
N TYR A 24 -30.39 6.17 1.91
CA TYR A 24 -30.27 7.20 2.96
C TYR A 24 -31.49 7.38 3.87
N SER A 25 -32.47 6.49 3.86
CA SER A 25 -33.76 6.68 4.57
C SER A 25 -33.61 7.05 6.06
N PHE A 26 -32.60 6.49 6.73
CA PHE A 26 -32.29 6.77 8.13
C PHE A 26 -30.84 7.26 8.33
N TYR A 27 -30.21 7.79 7.27
CA TYR A 27 -28.83 8.29 7.32
C TYR A 27 -28.64 9.35 8.41
N GLN A 28 -27.64 9.15 9.26
CA GLN A 28 -27.29 10.05 10.37
C GLN A 28 -28.45 10.36 11.32
N THR A 29 -29.32 9.40 11.58
CA THR A 29 -30.40 9.58 12.55
C THR A 29 -29.94 9.28 13.98
N SER A 30 -30.73 9.73 14.97
CA SER A 30 -30.54 9.42 16.39
C SER A 30 -31.11 8.05 16.81
N LEU A 31 -31.43 7.17 15.85
CA LEU A 31 -31.95 5.83 16.14
C LEU A 31 -31.02 5.07 17.07
N GLU A 32 -31.62 4.37 18.02
CA GLU A 32 -30.97 3.49 18.99
C GLU A 32 -31.34 2.04 18.71
N THR A 33 -32.56 1.78 18.24
CA THR A 33 -33.06 0.43 17.92
C THR A 33 -33.90 0.40 16.64
N VAL A 34 -33.84 -0.72 15.92
CA VAL A 34 -34.66 -1.00 14.74
C VAL A 34 -35.16 -2.44 14.79
N ASP A 35 -36.46 -2.65 14.60
CA ASP A 35 -37.09 -3.96 14.54
C ASP A 35 -37.84 -4.16 13.22
N PHE A 36 -37.26 -4.96 12.33
CA PHE A 36 -37.86 -5.39 11.06
C PHE A 36 -38.44 -6.81 11.08
N SER A 37 -38.65 -7.41 12.25
CA SER A 37 -39.17 -8.78 12.36
C SER A 37 -40.49 -9.02 11.60
N GLN A 38 -41.30 -7.97 11.42
CA GLN A 38 -42.59 -8.03 10.72
C GLN A 38 -42.51 -7.73 9.21
N CYS A 39 -41.34 -7.35 8.68
CA CYS A 39 -41.15 -6.93 7.29
C CYS A 39 -40.82 -8.12 6.36
N ASN A 40 -41.76 -9.06 6.22
CA ASN A 40 -41.55 -10.29 5.45
C ASN A 40 -41.35 -10.09 3.94
N LEU A 41 -41.76 -8.94 3.38
CA LEU A 41 -41.65 -8.61 1.96
C LEU A 41 -40.44 -7.73 1.63
N LEU A 42 -39.68 -7.29 2.63
CA LEU A 42 -38.50 -6.45 2.44
C LEU A 42 -37.29 -7.31 2.11
N LEU A 43 -36.86 -7.28 0.84
CA LEU A 43 -35.81 -8.16 0.31
C LEU A 43 -34.42 -7.48 0.25
N SER A 44 -34.35 -6.17 0.33
CA SER A 44 -33.09 -5.41 0.34
C SER A 44 -33.13 -4.26 1.34
N LEU A 45 -32.00 -4.01 1.98
CA LEU A 45 -31.68 -2.71 2.57
C LEU A 45 -30.75 -2.02 1.59
N GLU A 46 -31.19 -0.91 1.02
CA GLU A 46 -30.44 -0.19 -0.01
C GLU A 46 -29.22 0.56 0.56
N GLN A 47 -28.56 1.36 -0.27
CA GLN A 47 -27.33 2.04 0.11
C GLN A 47 -27.56 3.06 1.24
N TYR A 48 -26.62 3.10 2.20
CA TYR A 48 -26.57 4.10 3.28
C TYR A 48 -27.81 4.17 4.20
N VAL A 49 -28.69 3.15 4.21
CA VAL A 49 -29.97 3.24 4.93
C VAL A 49 -29.78 3.64 6.39
N PHE A 50 -28.82 3.04 7.11
CA PHE A 50 -28.51 3.35 8.50
C PHE A 50 -27.14 4.01 8.70
N SER A 51 -26.42 4.36 7.63
CA SER A 51 -25.05 4.88 7.76
C SER A 51 -24.98 6.08 8.70
N LYS A 52 -23.98 6.07 9.58
CA LYS A 52 -23.67 7.09 10.60
C LYS A 52 -24.79 7.28 11.63
N CYS A 53 -25.59 6.25 11.89
CA CYS A 53 -26.45 6.20 13.06
C CYS A 53 -25.61 5.82 14.29
N GLU A 54 -24.79 6.75 14.79
CA GLU A 54 -23.80 6.47 15.85
C GLU A 54 -24.42 6.01 17.17
N ASN A 55 -25.74 6.17 17.35
CA ASN A 55 -26.47 5.68 18.52
C ASN A 55 -27.10 4.29 18.33
N LEU A 56 -27.16 3.78 17.10
CA LEU A 56 -27.81 2.52 16.77
C LEU A 56 -27.06 1.37 17.43
N SER A 57 -27.76 0.64 18.29
CA SER A 57 -27.18 -0.40 19.14
C SER A 57 -27.77 -1.78 18.89
N SER A 58 -28.99 -1.84 18.34
CA SER A 58 -29.69 -3.09 18.06
C SER A 58 -30.50 -2.99 16.77
N VAL A 59 -30.35 -3.99 15.90
CA VAL A 59 -31.11 -4.14 14.66
C VAL A 59 -31.59 -5.59 14.55
N THR A 60 -32.90 -5.79 14.49
CA THR A 60 -33.48 -7.05 14.04
C THR A 60 -33.72 -6.95 12.53
N LEU A 61 -33.00 -7.75 11.75
CA LEU A 61 -33.11 -7.75 10.29
C LEU A 61 -34.41 -8.40 9.80
N PRO A 62 -34.91 -8.03 8.59
CA PRO A 62 -36.10 -8.67 8.01
C PRO A 62 -35.84 -10.16 7.73
N PRO A 63 -36.81 -11.06 7.97
CA PRO A 63 -36.57 -12.51 7.92
C PRO A 63 -36.25 -13.06 6.53
N ASN A 64 -36.69 -12.38 5.46
CA ASN A 64 -36.47 -12.78 4.06
C ASN A 64 -35.50 -11.86 3.32
N ILE A 65 -34.71 -11.06 4.04
CA ILE A 65 -33.74 -10.13 3.46
C ILE A 65 -32.70 -10.92 2.63
N ILE A 66 -32.46 -10.48 1.41
CA ILE A 66 -31.52 -11.10 0.47
C ILE A 66 -30.20 -10.31 0.46
N THR A 67 -30.28 -8.98 0.47
CA THR A 67 -29.11 -8.11 0.31
C THR A 67 -29.03 -7.07 1.43
N ILE A 68 -27.84 -6.95 2.02
CA ILE A 68 -27.47 -5.79 2.83
C ILE A 68 -26.59 -4.89 1.98
N GLY A 69 -27.15 -3.73 1.61
CA GLY A 69 -26.59 -2.84 0.61
C GLY A 69 -25.35 -2.08 1.06
N ARG A 70 -24.73 -1.41 0.08
CA ARG A 70 -23.52 -0.62 0.27
C ARG A 70 -23.61 0.35 1.43
N GLU A 71 -22.59 0.33 2.31
CA GLU A 71 -22.46 1.24 3.46
C GLU A 71 -23.71 1.26 4.37
N CYS A 72 -24.57 0.24 4.35
CA CYS A 72 -25.87 0.25 5.03
C CYS A 72 -25.75 0.56 6.52
N PHE A 73 -24.78 -0.05 7.22
CA PHE A 73 -24.49 0.14 8.64
C PHE A 73 -23.10 0.75 8.89
N SER A 74 -22.60 1.51 7.90
CA SER A 74 -21.30 2.17 7.98
C SER A 74 -21.26 3.17 9.15
N ASN A 75 -20.18 3.18 9.94
CA ASN A 75 -19.97 4.11 11.06
C ASN A 75 -21.02 4.00 12.20
N ASP A 76 -21.74 2.89 12.31
CA ASP A 76 -22.67 2.62 13.40
C ASP A 76 -21.92 2.10 14.64
N LYS A 77 -21.23 3.00 15.33
CA LYS A 77 -20.23 2.68 16.38
C LYS A 77 -20.80 1.95 17.60
N LYS A 78 -22.11 2.04 17.88
CA LYS A 78 -22.76 1.32 18.99
C LYS A 78 -23.35 -0.03 18.59
N LEU A 79 -23.42 -0.36 17.29
CA LEU A 79 -23.91 -1.64 16.81
C LEU A 79 -22.80 -2.67 17.01
N THR A 80 -22.88 -3.46 18.07
CA THR A 80 -21.81 -4.38 18.49
C THR A 80 -22.03 -5.83 18.10
N SER A 81 -23.27 -6.19 17.76
CA SER A 81 -23.65 -7.53 17.32
C SER A 81 -24.77 -7.46 16.28
N ILE A 82 -24.74 -8.37 15.30
CA ILE A 82 -25.86 -8.57 14.38
C ILE A 82 -26.05 -10.07 14.08
N ILE A 83 -27.30 -10.50 13.92
CA ILE A 83 -27.66 -11.85 13.50
C ILE A 83 -28.11 -11.77 12.05
N LEU A 84 -27.43 -12.47 11.15
CA LEU A 84 -27.84 -12.56 9.76
C LEU A 84 -28.94 -13.63 9.60
N PRO A 85 -30.11 -13.28 9.06
CA PRO A 85 -31.09 -14.28 8.61
C PRO A 85 -30.49 -15.20 7.55
N ASP A 86 -30.90 -16.46 7.52
CA ASP A 86 -30.42 -17.46 6.55
C ASP A 86 -30.72 -17.07 5.10
N SER A 87 -31.65 -16.14 4.87
CA SER A 87 -32.01 -15.63 3.55
C SER A 87 -30.96 -14.73 2.91
N VAL A 88 -30.04 -14.14 3.71
CA VAL A 88 -29.01 -13.22 3.19
C VAL A 88 -28.12 -13.98 2.20
N VAL A 89 -27.97 -13.43 1.01
CA VAL A 89 -27.11 -13.94 -0.07
C VAL A 89 -25.88 -13.06 -0.25
N ILE A 90 -26.02 -11.75 -0.09
CA ILE A 90 -24.96 -10.77 -0.40
C ILE A 90 -24.83 -9.72 0.71
N LEU A 91 -23.59 -9.52 1.15
CA LEU A 91 -23.16 -8.32 1.87
C LEU A 91 -22.34 -7.46 0.91
N GLU A 92 -22.85 -6.27 0.59
CA GLU A 92 -22.22 -5.36 -0.38
C GLU A 92 -21.05 -4.57 0.22
N ASN A 93 -20.37 -3.79 -0.64
CA ASN A 93 -19.20 -2.99 -0.29
C ASN A 93 -19.45 -2.16 0.98
N TYR A 94 -18.52 -2.23 1.93
CA TYR A 94 -18.54 -1.45 3.17
C TYR A 94 -19.82 -1.58 4.02
N ALA A 95 -20.63 -2.63 3.83
CA ALA A 95 -21.93 -2.74 4.50
C ALA A 95 -21.88 -2.52 6.03
N PHE A 96 -20.78 -2.88 6.69
CA PHE A 96 -20.56 -2.71 8.13
C PHE A 96 -19.25 -1.98 8.46
N ASP A 97 -18.65 -1.24 7.53
CA ASP A 97 -17.34 -0.62 7.77
C ASP A 97 -17.40 0.39 8.93
N MET A 98 -16.31 0.47 9.70
CA MET A 98 -16.18 1.36 10.86
C MET A 98 -17.29 1.23 11.92
N SER A 99 -18.09 0.16 11.88
CA SER A 99 -19.12 -0.12 12.88
C SER A 99 -18.52 -0.67 14.17
N GLY A 100 -19.32 -0.68 15.23
CA GLY A 100 -18.94 -1.24 16.52
C GLY A 100 -18.84 -2.76 16.57
N LEU A 101 -19.09 -3.46 15.46
CA LEU A 101 -19.30 -4.91 15.46
C LEU A 101 -18.13 -5.66 16.08
N THR A 102 -18.44 -6.45 17.10
CA THR A 102 -17.55 -7.43 17.73
C THR A 102 -17.93 -8.85 17.34
N THR A 103 -19.22 -9.06 17.02
CA THR A 103 -19.80 -10.35 16.65
C THR A 103 -20.75 -10.21 15.48
N ILE A 104 -20.72 -11.20 14.59
CA ILE A 104 -21.74 -11.43 13.57
C ILE A 104 -22.13 -12.90 13.63
N THR A 105 -23.43 -13.17 13.77
CA THR A 105 -23.95 -14.54 13.83
C THR A 105 -24.41 -14.97 12.46
N ILE A 106 -23.81 -16.04 11.95
CA ILE A 106 -24.14 -16.64 10.65
C ILE A 106 -24.39 -18.12 10.89
N ASN A 107 -25.59 -18.61 10.57
CA ASN A 107 -25.92 -20.03 10.78
C ASN A 107 -25.26 -20.93 9.73
N PRO A 108 -25.02 -22.22 10.04
CA PRO A 108 -24.52 -23.19 9.07
C PRO A 108 -25.39 -23.35 7.80
N THR A 109 -26.70 -23.13 7.93
CA THR A 109 -27.70 -23.19 6.85
C THR A 109 -27.80 -21.90 6.03
N SER A 110 -27.00 -20.88 6.34
CA SER A 110 -27.01 -19.59 5.65
C SER A 110 -26.85 -19.72 4.13
N LYS A 111 -27.61 -18.90 3.38
CA LYS A 111 -27.51 -18.78 1.93
C LYS A 111 -26.44 -17.78 1.48
N LEU A 112 -25.60 -17.27 2.39
CA LEU A 112 -24.60 -16.27 2.07
C LEU A 112 -23.61 -16.81 1.03
N GLU A 113 -23.49 -16.09 -0.08
CA GLU A 113 -22.61 -16.45 -1.21
C GLU A 113 -21.45 -15.46 -1.33
N LYS A 114 -21.69 -14.18 -1.00
CA LYS A 114 -20.78 -13.08 -1.31
C LYS A 114 -20.61 -12.09 -0.15
N ILE A 115 -19.35 -11.82 0.19
CA ILE A 115 -18.93 -10.73 1.08
C ILE A 115 -17.99 -9.83 0.29
N ASP A 116 -18.45 -8.61 0.02
CA ASP A 116 -17.78 -7.67 -0.87
C ASP A 116 -16.70 -6.80 -0.21
N TYR A 117 -16.09 -5.93 -1.04
CA TYR A 117 -14.98 -5.07 -0.71
C TYR A 117 -15.17 -4.29 0.59
N MET A 118 -14.20 -4.42 1.49
CA MET A 118 -14.13 -3.70 2.77
C MET A 118 -15.41 -3.81 3.63
N CYS A 119 -16.20 -4.88 3.47
CA CYS A 119 -17.48 -5.08 4.17
C CYS A 119 -17.37 -4.90 5.70
N PHE A 120 -16.29 -5.39 6.32
CA PHE A 120 -16.02 -5.30 7.76
C PHE A 120 -14.78 -4.47 8.09
N TYR A 121 -14.36 -3.58 7.18
CA TYR A 121 -13.18 -2.74 7.34
C TYR A 121 -13.24 -1.92 8.64
N TRP A 122 -12.17 -1.94 9.45
CA TRP A 122 -12.11 -1.23 10.75
C TRP A 122 -13.18 -1.60 11.78
N THR A 123 -13.76 -2.80 11.71
CA THR A 123 -14.63 -3.32 12.77
C THR A 123 -13.84 -3.97 13.90
N ASN A 124 -14.50 -4.29 15.02
CA ASN A 124 -13.91 -4.99 16.16
C ASN A 124 -14.19 -6.50 16.13
N LEU A 125 -14.53 -7.09 14.97
CA LEU A 125 -14.88 -8.50 14.85
C LEU A 125 -13.75 -9.40 15.37
N ILE A 126 -14.10 -10.34 16.26
CA ILE A 126 -13.14 -11.27 16.89
C ILE A 126 -13.12 -12.63 16.18
N SER A 127 -14.21 -12.99 15.52
CA SER A 127 -14.31 -14.25 14.77
C SER A 127 -15.22 -14.12 13.56
N LEU A 128 -14.96 -14.94 12.54
CA LEU A 128 -15.84 -15.07 11.38
C LEU A 128 -16.11 -16.53 11.06
N TYR A 129 -17.39 -16.88 10.97
CA TYR A 129 -17.85 -18.16 10.44
C TYR A 129 -18.16 -18.03 8.94
N ILE A 130 -17.59 -18.90 8.12
CA ILE A 130 -17.79 -18.95 6.67
C ILE A 130 -18.71 -20.14 6.33
N PRO A 131 -19.98 -19.91 5.96
CA PRO A 131 -20.93 -20.98 5.67
C PRO A 131 -20.64 -21.68 4.34
N GLN A 132 -21.35 -22.78 4.07
CA GLN A 132 -21.11 -23.65 2.91
C GLN A 132 -21.08 -22.92 1.57
N LYS A 133 -21.96 -21.93 1.38
CA LYS A 133 -22.21 -21.30 0.09
C LYS A 133 -21.29 -20.12 -0.24
N VAL A 134 -20.53 -19.60 0.72
CA VAL A 134 -19.62 -18.47 0.46
C VAL A 134 -18.58 -18.91 -0.56
N ASN A 135 -18.70 -18.35 -1.75
CA ASN A 135 -17.85 -18.62 -2.89
C ASN A 135 -17.05 -17.38 -3.32
N LYS A 136 -17.42 -16.20 -2.80
CA LYS A 136 -16.70 -14.96 -3.00
C LYS A 136 -16.57 -14.22 -1.67
N LEU A 137 -15.32 -14.07 -1.24
CA LEU A 137 -14.91 -13.18 -0.16
C LEU A 137 -13.85 -12.25 -0.76
N ASP A 138 -14.07 -10.95 -0.66
CA ASP A 138 -13.07 -9.97 -1.07
C ASP A 138 -11.87 -10.01 -0.10
N SER A 139 -10.65 -9.97 -0.65
CA SER A 139 -9.39 -10.04 0.10
C SER A 139 -9.24 -8.91 1.12
N SER A 140 -9.85 -7.75 0.88
CA SER A 140 -9.83 -6.59 1.77
C SER A 140 -11.06 -6.47 2.67
N ALA A 141 -12.01 -7.41 2.61
CA ALA A 141 -13.23 -7.38 3.43
C ALA A 141 -12.95 -7.32 4.93
N LEU A 142 -11.81 -7.84 5.38
CA LEU A 142 -11.43 -8.00 6.79
C LEU A 142 -10.28 -7.08 7.23
N ALA A 143 -9.82 -6.16 6.39
CA ALA A 143 -8.72 -5.26 6.72
C ALA A 143 -9.01 -4.41 7.97
N PHE A 144 -8.02 -4.36 8.87
CA PHE A 144 -8.10 -3.71 10.18
C PHE A 144 -9.21 -4.24 11.12
N THR A 145 -9.65 -5.49 10.92
CA THR A 145 -10.47 -6.20 11.93
C THR A 145 -9.62 -6.69 13.10
N LYS A 146 -10.25 -7.24 14.14
CA LYS A 146 -9.59 -7.87 15.30
C LYS A 146 -9.75 -9.39 15.29
N ILE A 147 -9.90 -9.99 14.11
CA ILE A 147 -10.25 -11.42 14.02
C ILE A 147 -9.13 -12.24 14.61
N GLU A 148 -9.44 -13.05 15.62
CA GLU A 148 -8.51 -13.97 16.28
C GLU A 148 -8.71 -15.41 15.81
N ARG A 149 -9.89 -15.73 15.27
CA ARG A 149 -10.21 -17.07 14.78
C ARG A 149 -11.19 -17.09 13.61
N PHE A 150 -11.03 -18.11 12.77
CA PHE A 150 -11.96 -18.47 11.71
C PHE A 150 -12.60 -19.83 11.99
N GLU A 151 -13.84 -19.96 11.55
CA GLU A 151 -14.53 -21.23 11.44
C GLU A 151 -15.07 -21.32 10.01
N VAL A 152 -14.89 -22.47 9.37
CA VAL A 152 -15.34 -22.69 7.99
C VAL A 152 -16.20 -23.94 7.96
N HIS A 153 -17.36 -23.86 7.33
CA HIS A 153 -18.24 -25.01 7.15
C HIS A 153 -17.48 -26.17 6.46
N PRO A 154 -17.59 -27.43 6.92
CA PRO A 154 -16.81 -28.54 6.37
C PRO A 154 -16.98 -28.75 4.85
N LEU A 155 -18.18 -28.48 4.34
CA LEU A 155 -18.54 -28.59 2.93
C LEU A 155 -18.29 -27.30 2.11
N ASN A 156 -17.66 -26.27 2.68
CA ASN A 156 -17.22 -25.13 1.88
C ASN A 156 -16.03 -25.58 1.01
N ASN A 157 -16.17 -25.41 -0.30
CA ASN A 157 -15.20 -25.87 -1.30
C ASN A 157 -14.18 -24.80 -1.70
N MET A 158 -14.35 -23.56 -1.25
CA MET A 158 -13.53 -22.42 -1.65
C MET A 158 -12.51 -22.00 -0.59
N PHE A 159 -12.89 -22.13 0.68
CA PHE A 159 -12.07 -21.70 1.81
C PHE A 159 -11.80 -22.85 2.76
N LYS A 160 -10.62 -22.83 3.38
CA LYS A 160 -10.21 -23.72 4.46
C LYS A 160 -9.49 -22.93 5.54
N THR A 161 -9.46 -23.44 6.77
CA THR A 161 -8.80 -22.78 7.89
C THR A 161 -8.10 -23.78 8.80
N ASP A 162 -7.04 -23.34 9.46
CA ASP A 162 -6.41 -23.99 10.61
C ASP A 162 -6.86 -23.35 11.94
N SER A 163 -8.00 -22.65 11.93
CA SER A 163 -8.54 -21.76 12.96
C SER A 163 -7.91 -20.36 13.01
N LYS A 164 -6.64 -20.17 12.64
CA LYS A 164 -5.95 -18.86 12.74
C LYS A 164 -5.74 -18.19 11.39
N SER A 165 -5.56 -18.99 10.36
CA SER A 165 -5.30 -18.59 9.00
C SER A 165 -6.47 -19.01 8.13
N LEU A 166 -6.79 -18.20 7.14
CA LEU A 166 -7.73 -18.55 6.09
C LEU A 166 -6.96 -18.81 4.80
N TYR A 167 -7.31 -19.88 4.10
CA TYR A 167 -6.70 -20.28 2.84
C TYR A 167 -7.77 -20.39 1.76
N SER A 168 -7.37 -20.15 0.52
CA SER A 168 -8.21 -20.34 -0.67
C SER A 168 -7.38 -20.80 -1.87
N GLY A 169 -8.04 -20.95 -3.02
CA GLY A 169 -7.40 -21.38 -4.26
C GLY A 169 -7.16 -22.89 -4.33
N PRO A 170 -6.71 -23.39 -5.50
CA PRO A 170 -6.44 -24.81 -5.69
C PRO A 170 -5.45 -25.33 -4.65
N ASN A 171 -5.82 -26.42 -3.95
CA ASN A 171 -4.99 -27.02 -2.90
C ASN A 171 -4.57 -26.04 -1.78
N ASN A 172 -5.37 -25.02 -1.48
CA ASN A 172 -5.08 -23.99 -0.49
C ASN A 172 -3.81 -23.16 -0.80
N SER A 173 -3.49 -22.99 -2.08
CA SER A 173 -2.28 -22.30 -2.54
C SER A 173 -2.24 -20.81 -2.20
N THR A 174 -3.37 -20.19 -1.90
CA THR A 174 -3.46 -18.78 -1.54
C THR A 174 -3.60 -18.63 -0.03
N PHE A 175 -2.67 -17.91 0.59
CA PHE A 175 -2.82 -17.45 1.97
C PHE A 175 -3.74 -16.23 1.97
N PHE A 176 -4.96 -16.41 2.47
CA PHE A 176 -6.03 -15.43 2.30
C PHE A 176 -6.13 -14.45 3.46
N TRP A 177 -5.94 -14.90 4.70
CA TRP A 177 -6.02 -14.03 5.87
C TRP A 177 -5.22 -14.57 7.05
N PHE A 178 -4.61 -13.67 7.83
CA PHE A 178 -4.01 -13.97 9.13
C PHE A 178 -4.80 -13.33 10.27
N ALA A 179 -5.22 -14.14 11.25
CA ALA A 179 -5.82 -13.64 12.47
C ALA A 179 -4.84 -12.75 13.26
N VAL A 180 -5.37 -11.72 13.92
CA VAL A 180 -4.65 -10.79 14.80
C VAL A 180 -4.26 -11.52 16.10
N ILE A 181 -3.21 -12.32 16.02
CA ILE A 181 -2.59 -12.97 17.18
C ILE A 181 -1.19 -12.41 17.39
N THR A 182 -0.80 -12.26 18.65
CA THR A 182 0.56 -11.87 19.02
C THR A 182 1.48 -13.09 18.93
N GLN A 183 2.19 -13.22 17.82
CA GLN A 183 3.33 -14.14 17.69
C GLN A 183 4.58 -13.34 17.32
N ALA A 184 5.72 -13.72 17.91
CA ALA A 184 7.00 -13.07 17.65
C ALA A 184 7.50 -13.36 16.21
N GLU A 185 7.21 -14.56 15.71
CA GLU A 185 7.56 -15.00 14.36
C GLU A 185 6.39 -15.80 13.77
N PHE A 186 6.10 -15.59 12.49
CA PHE A 186 5.17 -16.41 11.72
C PHE A 186 5.86 -17.03 10.50
N VAL A 187 5.58 -18.31 10.22
CA VAL A 187 6.11 -19.02 9.06
C VAL A 187 4.96 -19.37 8.13
N VAL A 188 4.96 -18.80 6.92
CA VAL A 188 3.94 -19.13 5.92
C VAL A 188 4.18 -20.55 5.41
N PRO A 189 3.16 -21.42 5.35
CA PRO A 189 3.33 -22.81 4.93
C PRO A 189 3.90 -22.95 3.51
N SER A 190 4.76 -23.95 3.29
CA SER A 190 5.49 -24.15 2.03
C SER A 190 4.63 -24.52 0.82
N PHE A 191 3.36 -24.89 1.03
CA PHE A 191 2.42 -25.14 -0.07
C PHE A 191 1.80 -23.84 -0.62
N VAL A 192 1.93 -22.72 0.08
CA VAL A 192 1.40 -21.43 -0.35
C VAL A 192 2.25 -20.89 -1.50
N THR A 193 1.60 -20.46 -2.57
CA THR A 193 2.23 -19.83 -3.74
C THR A 193 1.88 -18.35 -3.90
N SER A 194 0.82 -17.87 -3.25
CA SER A 194 0.42 -16.47 -3.32
C SER A 194 -0.12 -15.95 -1.99
N LEU A 195 0.11 -14.66 -1.73
CA LEU A 195 -0.52 -13.93 -0.63
C LEU A 195 -1.65 -13.07 -1.19
N ALA A 196 -2.85 -13.18 -0.63
CA ALA A 196 -3.97 -12.32 -1.02
C ALA A 196 -3.75 -10.88 -0.56
N ASP A 197 -4.51 -9.94 -1.16
CA ASP A 197 -4.45 -8.54 -0.75
C ASP A 197 -4.82 -8.40 0.73
N SER A 198 -4.16 -7.47 1.41
CA SER A 198 -4.40 -7.15 2.82
C SER A 198 -4.28 -8.32 3.81
N CYS A 199 -3.78 -9.50 3.43
CA CYS A 199 -3.86 -10.71 4.27
C CYS A 199 -3.12 -10.63 5.63
N PHE A 200 -2.12 -9.74 5.78
CA PHE A 200 -1.47 -9.40 7.05
C PHE A 200 -1.68 -7.92 7.45
N CYS A 201 -2.56 -7.20 6.79
CA CYS A 201 -2.75 -5.76 6.99
C CYS A 201 -3.13 -5.42 8.46
N GLY A 202 -2.37 -4.52 9.08
CA GLY A 202 -2.56 -4.06 10.46
C GLY A 202 -2.15 -5.07 11.55
N THR A 203 -1.60 -6.24 11.17
CA THR A 203 -1.21 -7.27 12.14
C THR A 203 -0.03 -6.85 13.01
N LYS A 204 0.12 -7.49 14.16
CA LYS A 204 1.19 -7.23 15.15
C LYS A 204 2.36 -8.22 15.04
N ILE A 205 2.56 -8.82 13.87
CA ILE A 205 3.69 -9.72 13.62
C ILE A 205 4.98 -8.90 13.55
N SER A 206 6.00 -9.30 14.33
CA SER A 206 7.34 -8.68 14.31
C SER A 206 8.31 -9.33 13.31
N SER A 207 8.09 -10.60 12.95
CA SER A 207 8.91 -11.35 12.00
C SER A 207 8.05 -12.32 11.19
N ILE A 208 8.29 -12.40 9.89
CA ILE A 208 7.62 -13.36 9.00
C ILE A 208 8.61 -14.03 8.06
N LYS A 209 8.46 -15.35 7.87
CA LYS A 209 9.22 -16.15 6.91
C LYS A 209 8.30 -16.56 5.75
N LEU A 210 8.64 -16.09 4.56
CA LEU A 210 7.96 -16.43 3.31
C LEU A 210 8.70 -17.60 2.64
N PRO A 211 8.00 -18.66 2.18
CA PRO A 211 8.64 -19.77 1.47
C PRO A 211 8.98 -19.40 0.01
N ASP A 212 9.96 -20.11 -0.56
CA ASP A 212 10.41 -19.93 -1.97
C ASP A 212 9.32 -20.28 -3.01
N SER A 213 8.22 -20.89 -2.58
CA SER A 213 7.05 -21.18 -3.40
C SER A 213 6.25 -19.93 -3.77
N ILE A 214 6.38 -18.83 -3.02
CA ILE A 214 5.64 -17.59 -3.27
C ILE A 214 6.08 -16.94 -4.59
N THR A 215 5.11 -16.74 -5.47
CA THR A 215 5.25 -16.04 -6.75
C THR A 215 4.65 -14.63 -6.70
N ASP A 216 3.64 -14.43 -5.86
CA ASP A 216 2.82 -13.22 -5.87
C ASP A 216 2.59 -12.67 -4.45
N LEU A 217 2.76 -11.35 -4.31
CA LEU A 217 2.45 -10.59 -3.11
C LEU A 217 1.27 -9.65 -3.42
N GLY A 218 0.12 -9.89 -2.81
CA GLY A 218 -1.07 -9.06 -2.99
C GLY A 218 -0.89 -7.63 -2.51
N ASP A 219 -1.80 -6.77 -2.97
CA ASP A 219 -1.81 -5.35 -2.63
C ASP A 219 -2.06 -5.17 -1.14
N SER A 220 -1.38 -4.21 -0.52
CA SER A 220 -1.46 -3.96 0.93
C SER A 220 -1.22 -5.17 1.84
N ALA A 221 -0.64 -6.28 1.33
CA ALA A 221 -0.52 -7.54 2.07
C ALA A 221 0.10 -7.35 3.46
N PHE A 222 1.11 -6.48 3.60
CA PHE A 222 1.78 -6.15 4.86
C PHE A 222 1.53 -4.71 5.34
N SER A 223 0.53 -4.01 4.79
CA SER A 223 0.27 -2.61 5.16
C SER A 223 0.07 -2.46 6.67
N GLN A 224 0.72 -1.47 7.27
CA GLN A 224 0.72 -1.16 8.71
C GLN A 224 1.17 -2.29 9.64
N CYS A 225 1.93 -3.26 9.13
CA CYS A 225 2.61 -4.25 9.98
C CYS A 225 3.72 -3.62 10.82
N ILE A 226 4.13 -4.31 11.88
CA ILE A 226 5.25 -3.93 12.76
C ILE A 226 6.53 -4.72 12.49
N ILE A 227 6.62 -5.40 11.34
CA ILE A 227 7.81 -6.13 10.92
C ILE A 227 9.03 -5.20 10.87
N THR A 228 10.18 -5.72 11.26
CA THR A 228 11.46 -4.99 11.24
C THR A 228 12.27 -5.31 9.99
N SER A 229 12.18 -6.54 9.50
CA SER A 229 12.81 -6.97 8.26
C SER A 229 11.89 -7.87 7.45
N ILE A 230 12.11 -7.92 6.13
CA ILE A 230 11.45 -8.86 5.23
C ILE A 230 12.44 -9.41 4.19
N THR A 231 12.36 -10.70 3.93
CA THR A 231 13.04 -11.35 2.81
C THR A 231 12.02 -11.72 1.74
N ILE A 232 12.14 -11.12 0.56
CA ILE A 232 11.28 -11.33 -0.59
C ILE A 232 11.75 -12.58 -1.35
N PRO A 233 10.87 -13.60 -1.53
CA PRO A 233 11.21 -14.87 -2.18
C PRO A 233 11.70 -14.73 -3.63
N PRO A 234 12.46 -15.71 -4.14
CA PRO A 234 13.15 -15.61 -5.43
C PRO A 234 12.25 -15.55 -6.66
N LYS A 235 10.99 -15.99 -6.56
CA LYS A 235 10.04 -15.99 -7.69
C LYS A 235 9.15 -14.75 -7.75
N VAL A 236 9.20 -13.90 -6.73
CA VAL A 236 8.45 -12.64 -6.72
C VAL A 236 9.13 -11.66 -7.68
N SER A 237 8.34 -11.12 -8.61
CA SER A 237 8.83 -10.18 -9.63
C SER A 237 8.25 -8.76 -9.51
N ILE A 238 7.23 -8.58 -8.68
CA ILE A 238 6.52 -7.32 -8.47
C ILE A 238 6.28 -7.14 -6.97
N ILE A 239 6.58 -5.94 -6.45
CA ILE A 239 6.07 -5.51 -5.15
C ILE A 239 4.76 -4.77 -5.38
N GLY A 240 3.64 -5.35 -4.93
CA GLY A 240 2.30 -4.84 -5.16
C GLY A 240 2.02 -3.47 -4.53
N SER A 241 0.89 -2.89 -4.93
CA SER A 241 0.50 -1.54 -4.52
C SER A 241 0.26 -1.49 -3.00
N SER A 242 0.83 -0.48 -2.33
CA SER A 242 0.78 -0.33 -0.87
C SER A 242 1.28 -1.53 -0.05
N CYS A 243 2.00 -2.49 -0.64
CA CYS A 243 2.30 -3.78 0.00
C CYS A 243 2.89 -3.66 1.42
N PHE A 244 3.82 -2.72 1.63
CA PHE A 244 4.45 -2.40 2.91
C PHE A 244 4.11 -0.98 3.41
N SER A 245 3.02 -0.38 2.92
CA SER A 245 2.57 0.96 3.31
C SER A 245 2.47 1.09 4.83
N GLY A 246 3.08 2.12 5.41
CA GLY A 246 3.01 2.39 6.85
C GLY A 246 3.73 1.36 7.75
N CYS A 247 4.59 0.49 7.20
CA CYS A 247 5.47 -0.38 7.99
C CYS A 247 6.55 0.44 8.70
N ASN A 248 6.17 1.18 9.75
CA ASN A 248 6.99 2.19 10.39
C ASN A 248 8.27 1.66 11.05
N TYR A 249 8.36 0.35 11.29
CA TYR A 249 9.51 -0.32 11.91
C TYR A 249 10.39 -1.06 10.92
N LEU A 250 9.98 -1.18 9.66
CA LEU A 250 10.73 -1.87 8.61
C LEU A 250 12.03 -1.10 8.32
N ASP A 251 13.17 -1.71 8.61
CA ASP A 251 14.49 -1.14 8.39
C ASP A 251 15.32 -1.91 7.34
N GLU A 252 15.01 -3.18 7.09
CA GLU A 252 15.69 -4.04 6.11
C GLU A 252 14.70 -4.74 5.16
N VAL A 253 14.96 -4.62 3.85
CA VAL A 253 14.27 -5.36 2.79
C VAL A 253 15.32 -6.08 1.97
N ARG A 254 15.25 -7.42 1.95
CA ARG A 254 16.17 -8.27 1.18
C ARG A 254 15.43 -8.94 0.03
N PHE A 255 15.97 -8.83 -1.18
CA PHE A 255 15.44 -9.52 -2.36
C PHE A 255 16.28 -10.77 -2.66
N LEU A 256 15.63 -11.93 -2.82
CA LEU A 256 16.30 -13.18 -3.26
C LEU A 256 16.19 -13.43 -4.77
N GLY A 257 15.30 -12.70 -5.44
CA GLY A 257 15.03 -12.79 -6.87
C GLY A 257 15.06 -11.42 -7.53
N ASN A 258 14.69 -11.35 -8.81
CA ASN A 258 14.72 -10.12 -9.60
C ASN A 258 13.37 -9.38 -9.58
N ILE A 259 13.34 -8.20 -8.99
CA ILE A 259 12.19 -7.31 -9.00
C ILE A 259 12.18 -6.48 -10.28
N SER A 260 11.07 -6.56 -11.02
CA SER A 260 10.84 -5.81 -12.25
C SER A 260 10.05 -4.53 -12.01
N LYS A 261 9.20 -4.49 -10.97
CA LYS A 261 8.34 -3.34 -10.63
C LYS A 261 8.17 -3.18 -9.13
N ILE A 262 8.18 -1.93 -8.69
CA ILE A 262 7.68 -1.52 -7.38
C ILE A 262 6.48 -0.62 -7.64
N GLU A 263 5.29 -1.05 -7.23
CA GLU A 263 4.04 -0.35 -7.55
C GLU A 263 3.76 0.85 -6.63
N ALA A 264 2.62 1.49 -6.86
CA ALA A 264 2.22 2.69 -6.17
C ALA A 264 2.19 2.49 -4.65
N LEU A 265 2.76 3.44 -3.92
CA LEU A 265 2.74 3.49 -2.45
C LEU A 265 3.37 2.27 -1.75
N ALA A 266 4.09 1.40 -2.47
CA ALA A 266 4.56 0.11 -1.95
C ALA A 266 5.28 0.20 -0.58
N PHE A 267 6.06 1.26 -0.34
CA PHE A 267 6.79 1.51 0.90
C PHE A 267 6.47 2.89 1.50
N ILE A 268 5.34 3.51 1.17
CA ILE A 268 4.99 4.84 1.73
C ILE A 268 5.06 4.81 3.25
N SER A 269 5.67 5.84 3.85
CA SER A 269 5.83 5.97 5.31
C SER A 269 6.56 4.80 5.99
N CYS A 270 7.43 4.07 5.29
CA CYS A 270 8.41 3.16 5.93
C CYS A 270 9.49 3.96 6.65
N ASN A 271 9.14 4.59 7.77
CA ASN A 271 9.92 5.62 8.44
C ASN A 271 11.28 5.15 8.97
N LYS A 272 11.53 3.85 9.09
CA LYS A 272 12.80 3.26 9.55
C LYS A 272 13.67 2.70 8.42
N LEU A 273 13.18 2.64 7.18
CA LEU A 273 13.91 2.13 6.04
C LEU A 273 15.09 3.07 5.72
N LYS A 274 16.32 2.60 5.98
CA LYS A 274 17.54 3.42 5.82
C LYS A 274 18.13 3.33 4.42
N SER A 275 18.01 2.15 3.81
CA SER A 275 18.51 1.82 2.49
C SER A 275 17.67 0.69 1.91
N ILE A 276 17.57 0.66 0.59
CA ILE A 276 16.98 -0.44 -0.16
C ILE A 276 17.79 -0.66 -1.43
N GLU A 277 18.10 -1.91 -1.73
CA GLU A 277 18.80 -2.28 -2.96
C GLU A 277 17.79 -2.36 -4.11
N LEU A 278 17.85 -1.40 -5.03
CA LEU A 278 17.08 -1.47 -6.27
C LEU A 278 17.87 -2.24 -7.33
N GLN A 279 17.35 -3.39 -7.75
CA GLN A 279 18.04 -4.32 -8.63
C GLN A 279 18.07 -3.85 -10.09
N GLU A 280 19.04 -4.32 -10.87
CA GLU A 280 19.17 -3.95 -12.29
C GLU A 280 17.98 -4.40 -13.14
N SER A 281 17.18 -5.38 -12.71
CA SER A 281 15.95 -5.79 -13.39
C SER A 281 14.80 -4.77 -13.27
N LEU A 282 14.91 -3.77 -12.40
CA LEU A 282 13.81 -2.85 -12.09
C LEU A 282 13.54 -1.89 -13.25
N VAL A 283 12.31 -1.93 -13.76
CA VAL A 283 11.84 -1.15 -14.91
C VAL A 283 11.04 0.08 -14.46
N SER A 284 10.27 -0.02 -13.37
CA SER A 284 9.40 1.07 -12.91
C SER A 284 9.33 1.20 -11.38
N ILE A 285 9.26 2.45 -10.92
CA ILE A 285 8.93 2.84 -9.55
C ILE A 285 7.63 3.66 -9.60
N GLY A 286 6.59 3.15 -8.96
CA GLY A 286 5.24 3.69 -9.00
C GLY A 286 5.02 4.95 -8.14
N PHE A 287 3.84 5.54 -8.30
CA PHE A 287 3.41 6.75 -7.60
C PHE A 287 3.66 6.65 -6.08
N GLY A 288 4.43 7.58 -5.52
CA GLY A 288 4.69 7.63 -4.08
C GLY A 288 5.31 6.36 -3.47
N ALA A 289 5.98 5.51 -4.27
CA ALA A 289 6.46 4.20 -3.82
C ALA A 289 7.31 4.24 -2.53
N PHE A 290 8.10 5.29 -2.32
CA PHE A 290 8.91 5.53 -1.12
C PHE A 290 8.57 6.86 -0.43
N ASP A 291 7.40 7.42 -0.69
CA ASP A 291 6.98 8.70 -0.11
C ASP A 291 7.04 8.64 1.42
N TYR A 292 7.53 9.70 2.08
CA TYR A 292 7.76 9.78 3.52
C TYR A 292 8.64 8.65 4.13
N CYS A 293 9.54 8.02 3.37
CA CYS A 293 10.59 7.16 3.94
C CYS A 293 11.67 8.01 4.67
N LYS A 294 11.33 8.57 5.83
CA LYS A 294 12.13 9.60 6.52
C LYS A 294 13.53 9.18 6.94
N SER A 295 13.82 7.88 7.06
CA SER A 295 15.18 7.39 7.39
C SER A 295 16.04 7.10 6.17
N LEU A 296 15.48 7.11 4.95
CA LEU A 296 16.21 6.77 3.74
C LEU A 296 17.31 7.81 3.50
N THR A 297 18.58 7.42 3.58
CA THR A 297 19.71 8.36 3.46
C THR A 297 20.29 8.45 2.06
N SER A 298 20.20 7.36 1.31
CA SER A 298 20.73 7.25 -0.04
C SER A 298 19.89 6.32 -0.90
N ILE A 299 19.81 6.60 -2.19
CA ILE A 299 19.18 5.73 -3.17
C ILE A 299 20.05 5.62 -4.43
N ILE A 300 20.11 4.41 -4.98
CA ILE A 300 20.77 4.11 -6.25
C ILE A 300 19.69 3.66 -7.22
N ILE A 301 19.45 4.45 -8.25
CA ILE A 301 18.51 4.16 -9.34
C ILE A 301 19.26 3.31 -10.40
N PRO A 302 18.77 2.09 -10.72
CA PRO A 302 19.46 1.14 -11.61
C PRO A 302 19.44 1.57 -13.08
N SER A 303 20.24 0.91 -13.93
CA SER A 303 20.44 1.32 -15.33
C SER A 303 19.26 1.05 -16.25
N ASN A 304 18.35 0.15 -15.88
CA ASN A 304 17.23 -0.26 -16.74
C ASN A 304 15.91 0.46 -16.42
N ILE A 305 15.91 1.40 -15.47
CA ILE A 305 14.70 2.12 -15.10
C ILE A 305 14.17 2.90 -16.32
N SER A 306 12.88 2.81 -16.56
CA SER A 306 12.18 3.49 -17.66
C SER A 306 11.11 4.46 -17.15
N PHE A 307 10.59 4.23 -15.94
CA PHE A 307 9.57 5.07 -15.32
C PHE A 307 9.86 5.30 -13.83
N ILE A 308 9.82 6.57 -13.42
CA ILE A 308 9.73 6.97 -12.01
C ILE A 308 8.52 7.90 -11.92
N GLU A 309 7.45 7.40 -11.32
CA GLU A 309 6.19 8.13 -11.22
C GLU A 309 6.20 9.19 -10.12
N ASN A 310 5.13 9.98 -10.07
CA ASN A 310 5.04 11.19 -9.28
C ASN A 310 5.31 10.90 -7.80
N SER A 311 6.01 11.82 -7.14
CA SER A 311 6.26 11.78 -5.69
C SER A 311 6.96 10.51 -5.18
N ALA A 312 7.61 9.72 -6.05
CA ALA A 312 8.21 8.43 -5.69
C ALA A 312 9.12 8.46 -4.44
N PHE A 313 9.83 9.56 -4.19
CA PHE A 313 10.65 9.77 -2.99
C PHE A 313 10.33 11.12 -2.30
N GLU A 314 9.09 11.60 -2.44
CA GLU A 314 8.64 12.80 -1.71
C GLU A 314 8.80 12.59 -0.19
N GLY A 315 9.06 13.66 0.56
CA GLY A 315 9.09 13.61 2.03
C GLY A 315 10.21 12.76 2.63
N CYS A 316 11.14 12.21 1.84
CA CYS A 316 12.33 11.49 2.31
C CYS A 316 13.35 12.49 2.90
N THR A 317 13.03 13.06 4.06
CA THR A 317 13.74 14.24 4.62
C THR A 317 15.21 14.00 4.96
N ASN A 318 15.66 12.74 5.10
CA ASN A 318 17.08 12.40 5.28
C ASN A 318 17.81 11.98 4.00
N LEU A 319 17.12 11.94 2.85
CA LEU A 319 17.70 11.52 1.58
C LEU A 319 18.69 12.58 1.09
N LYS A 320 19.98 12.27 1.20
CA LYS A 320 21.10 13.18 0.91
C LYS A 320 21.93 12.77 -0.30
N SER A 321 21.83 11.52 -0.73
CA SER A 321 22.65 10.98 -1.81
C SER A 321 21.80 10.20 -2.80
N ILE A 322 21.73 10.68 -4.04
CA ILE A 322 20.97 10.06 -5.12
C ILE A 322 21.95 9.71 -6.23
N THR A 323 21.98 8.44 -6.65
CA THR A 323 22.78 8.02 -7.80
C THR A 323 21.85 7.54 -8.91
N PHE A 324 22.02 8.07 -10.11
CA PHE A 324 21.47 7.47 -11.32
C PHE A 324 22.59 6.69 -12.01
N LYS A 325 22.47 5.36 -12.09
CA LYS A 325 23.44 4.55 -12.86
C LYS A 325 23.36 4.89 -14.36
N ASP A 326 24.35 4.46 -15.11
CA ASP A 326 24.44 4.65 -16.57
C ASP A 326 23.22 4.05 -17.26
N ASN A 327 22.24 4.88 -17.58
CA ASN A 327 20.95 4.45 -18.10
C ASN A 327 20.92 4.57 -19.62
N ASN A 328 20.81 3.43 -20.30
CA ASN A 328 20.74 3.39 -21.76
C ASN A 328 19.34 3.72 -22.31
N ASN A 329 18.32 3.78 -21.45
CA ASN A 329 16.94 4.07 -21.78
C ASN A 329 16.60 5.54 -21.53
N ASN A 330 15.54 6.02 -22.18
CA ASN A 330 14.92 7.28 -21.79
C ASN A 330 14.07 7.05 -20.55
N ILE A 331 14.34 7.80 -19.48
CA ILE A 331 13.60 7.70 -18.21
C ILE A 331 12.46 8.71 -18.23
N THR A 332 11.21 8.24 -18.21
CA THR A 332 10.06 9.11 -17.97
C THR A 332 9.98 9.42 -16.48
N ILE A 333 10.03 10.71 -16.12
CA ILE A 333 10.07 11.18 -14.73
C ILE A 333 8.82 12.01 -14.45
N GLY A 334 8.05 11.61 -13.44
CA GLY A 334 6.89 12.34 -12.94
C GLY A 334 7.26 13.61 -12.15
N PRO A 335 6.30 14.49 -11.86
CA PRO A 335 6.50 15.61 -10.95
C PRO A 335 6.88 15.17 -9.52
N ASN A 336 7.57 16.06 -8.80
CA ASN A 336 7.79 15.98 -7.35
C ASN A 336 8.57 14.75 -6.83
N ILE A 337 9.29 14.01 -7.70
CA ILE A 337 9.94 12.76 -7.28
C ILE A 337 10.90 12.89 -6.10
N PHE A 338 11.48 14.08 -5.87
CA PHE A 338 12.36 14.38 -4.74
C PHE A 338 11.92 15.63 -3.98
N LYS A 339 10.61 15.90 -3.94
CA LYS A 339 10.09 17.01 -3.17
C LYS A 339 10.35 16.79 -1.68
N SER A 340 10.74 17.85 -0.96
CA SER A 340 10.96 17.80 0.50
C SER A 340 12.04 16.81 0.98
N ILE A 341 13.04 16.50 0.15
CA ILE A 341 14.23 15.75 0.58
C ILE A 341 15.23 16.66 1.33
N ALA A 342 16.34 16.10 1.82
CA ALA A 342 17.35 16.87 2.55
C ALA A 342 17.89 18.05 1.72
N PRO A 343 18.11 19.23 2.34
CA PRO A 343 18.69 20.38 1.64
C PRO A 343 20.10 20.06 1.14
N SER A 344 20.48 20.63 -0.01
CA SER A 344 21.81 20.44 -0.63
C SER A 344 22.15 18.96 -0.92
N ALA A 345 21.23 18.22 -1.51
CA ALA A 345 21.43 16.81 -1.85
C ALA A 345 22.57 16.62 -2.85
N LYS A 346 23.26 15.47 -2.76
CA LYS A 346 24.32 15.05 -3.67
C LYS A 346 23.73 14.12 -4.72
N ILE A 347 23.89 14.47 -5.97
CA ILE A 347 23.36 13.74 -7.13
C ILE A 347 24.54 13.24 -7.93
N TYR A 348 24.61 11.93 -8.19
CA TYR A 348 25.71 11.29 -8.90
C TYR A 348 25.21 10.73 -10.22
N ILE A 349 25.84 11.13 -11.33
CA ILE A 349 25.53 10.65 -12.67
C ILE A 349 26.85 10.26 -13.37
N PRO A 350 27.32 9.02 -13.23
CA PRO A 350 28.60 8.57 -13.80
C PRO A 350 28.54 8.26 -15.30
N GLY A 351 27.36 8.25 -15.92
CA GLY A 351 27.16 7.86 -17.31
C GLY A 351 25.97 8.58 -17.95
N LYS A 352 25.21 7.89 -18.79
CA LYS A 352 24.04 8.45 -19.47
C LYS A 352 22.90 8.65 -18.49
N PHE A 353 22.25 9.80 -18.60
CA PHE A 353 20.99 10.14 -17.93
C PHE A 353 20.10 10.89 -18.90
N PHE A 354 19.20 10.15 -19.55
CA PHE A 354 18.27 10.68 -20.53
C PHE A 354 16.88 10.82 -19.93
N ALA A 355 16.72 11.82 -19.08
CA ALA A 355 15.41 12.17 -18.53
C ALA A 355 14.46 12.66 -19.62
N LYS A 356 13.18 12.29 -19.50
CA LYS A 356 12.04 12.81 -20.26
C LYS A 356 11.02 13.34 -19.25
N THR A 357 10.95 14.65 -19.13
CA THR A 357 10.03 15.35 -18.22
C THR A 357 9.65 16.71 -18.80
N THR A 358 8.43 17.14 -18.51
CA THR A 358 7.94 18.52 -18.74
C THR A 358 7.84 19.30 -17.42
N TYR A 359 8.16 18.66 -16.29
CA TYR A 359 8.05 19.21 -14.95
C TYR A 359 9.43 19.38 -14.32
N LYS A 360 9.61 20.50 -13.60
CA LYS A 360 10.79 20.70 -12.77
C LYS A 360 10.76 19.71 -11.60
N SER A 361 11.88 19.03 -11.31
CA SER A 361 11.93 17.92 -10.34
C SER A 361 11.79 18.33 -8.86
N GLU A 362 11.44 19.59 -8.56
CA GLU A 362 11.44 20.17 -7.21
C GLU A 362 12.69 19.79 -6.36
N LEU A 363 13.83 19.58 -7.01
CA LEU A 363 15.09 19.31 -6.31
C LEU A 363 15.41 20.51 -5.39
N PRO A 364 15.94 20.26 -4.17
CA PRO A 364 16.33 21.34 -3.30
C PRO A 364 17.33 22.26 -4.02
N PRO A 365 17.11 23.58 -4.02
CA PRO A 365 18.06 24.52 -4.62
C PRO A 365 19.42 24.38 -3.92
N LYS A 366 20.50 24.69 -4.66
CA LYS A 366 21.89 24.56 -4.20
C LYS A 366 22.34 23.11 -3.96
N SER A 367 21.63 22.13 -4.51
CA SER A 367 22.10 20.72 -4.57
C SER A 367 23.38 20.58 -5.39
N HIS A 368 24.10 19.48 -5.18
CA HIS A 368 25.41 19.21 -5.76
C HIS A 368 25.33 18.07 -6.76
N LEU A 369 25.54 18.35 -8.04
CA LEU A 369 25.63 17.35 -9.10
C LEU A 369 27.09 16.97 -9.34
N TYR A 370 27.38 15.67 -9.25
CA TYR A 370 28.69 15.07 -9.49
C TYR A 370 28.65 14.26 -10.79
N ILE A 371 29.52 14.64 -11.71
CA ILE A 371 29.59 14.07 -13.06
C ILE A 371 31.01 13.59 -13.40
N THR A 372 31.11 12.81 -14.46
CA THR A 372 32.35 12.25 -15.02
C THR A 372 32.49 12.69 -16.48
N SER A 373 33.62 12.37 -17.11
CA SER A 373 33.78 12.58 -18.57
C SER A 373 32.86 11.69 -19.41
N GLN A 374 32.32 10.60 -18.82
CA GLN A 374 31.37 9.70 -19.46
C GLN A 374 29.92 10.19 -19.33
N THR A 375 29.66 11.20 -18.50
CA THR A 375 28.30 11.72 -18.33
C THR A 375 27.73 12.22 -19.66
N ARG A 376 26.50 11.80 -19.97
CA ARG A 376 25.73 12.31 -21.11
C ARG A 376 24.33 12.67 -20.61
N LEU A 377 23.91 13.90 -20.85
CA LEU A 377 22.62 14.44 -20.39
C LEU A 377 21.72 14.76 -21.58
N SER A 378 20.45 14.40 -21.50
CA SER A 378 19.44 14.85 -22.48
C SER A 378 19.08 16.32 -22.26
N GLU A 379 18.53 16.97 -23.30
CA GLU A 379 18.08 18.37 -23.23
C GLU A 379 17.06 18.62 -22.12
N SER A 380 16.14 17.67 -21.87
CA SER A 380 15.15 17.76 -20.79
C SER A 380 15.75 17.77 -19.39
N CYS A 381 17.05 17.47 -19.23
CA CYS A 381 17.73 17.67 -17.95
C CYS A 381 17.75 19.15 -17.53
N LYS A 382 17.64 20.10 -18.48
CA LYS A 382 17.43 21.53 -18.17
C LYS A 382 16.17 21.75 -17.33
N ILE A 383 15.08 21.07 -17.69
CA ILE A 383 13.81 21.11 -16.95
C ILE A 383 13.96 20.39 -15.62
N PHE A 384 14.51 19.17 -15.63
CA PHE A 384 14.66 18.33 -14.44
C PHE A 384 15.38 19.05 -13.31
N PHE A 385 16.58 19.59 -13.56
CA PHE A 385 17.36 20.33 -12.57
C PHE A 385 16.87 21.77 -12.40
N GLY A 386 16.32 22.37 -13.45
CA GLY A 386 15.96 23.79 -13.50
C GLY A 386 17.17 24.71 -13.75
N GLU A 387 16.88 25.94 -14.15
CA GLU A 387 17.87 26.97 -14.43
C GLU A 387 18.60 27.42 -13.17
N LYS A 388 19.94 27.54 -13.26
CA LYS A 388 20.82 28.11 -12.21
C LYS A 388 20.46 27.63 -10.80
N SER A 389 20.31 26.32 -10.63
CA SER A 389 19.77 25.72 -9.40
C SER A 389 20.76 24.89 -8.62
N ILE A 390 21.83 24.37 -9.25
CA ILE A 390 22.73 23.38 -8.65
C ILE A 390 24.21 23.73 -8.81
N TYR A 391 25.06 23.25 -7.90
CA TYR A 391 26.51 23.26 -8.07
C TYR A 391 26.95 22.02 -8.85
N VAL A 392 27.75 22.20 -9.90
CA VAL A 392 28.23 21.07 -10.73
C VAL A 392 29.69 20.79 -10.43
N HIS A 393 30.01 19.54 -10.12
CA HIS A 393 31.33 19.05 -9.72
C HIS A 393 31.88 18.09 -10.76
N TYR A 394 33.11 18.35 -11.19
CA TYR A 394 33.83 17.49 -12.13
C TYR A 394 34.78 16.55 -11.39
N ASN A 395 34.78 15.29 -11.81
CA ASN A 395 35.72 14.27 -11.35
C ASN A 395 37.15 14.52 -11.81
N ASP A 396 37.29 14.81 -13.09
CA ASP A 396 38.57 14.88 -13.79
C ASP A 396 38.72 16.23 -14.48
N LYS A 397 39.96 16.58 -14.84
CA LYS A 397 40.28 17.76 -15.66
C LYS A 397 39.82 17.64 -17.12
N VAL A 398 39.15 16.55 -17.49
CA VAL A 398 38.77 16.26 -18.88
C VAL A 398 37.44 16.91 -19.20
N GLU A 399 37.41 17.66 -20.31
CA GLU A 399 36.22 18.34 -20.82
C GLU A 399 35.18 17.32 -21.30
N ILE A 400 33.91 17.63 -21.06
CA ILE A 400 32.80 16.89 -21.65
C ILE A 400 32.76 17.25 -23.13
N THR A 401 32.88 16.27 -24.01
CA THR A 401 32.91 16.49 -25.47
C THR A 401 31.51 16.57 -26.10
N ASP A 402 30.47 16.28 -25.33
CA ASP A 402 29.08 16.26 -25.79
C ASP A 402 28.46 17.67 -25.67
N ASP A 403 28.13 18.27 -26.82
CA ASP A 403 27.63 19.64 -26.89
C ASP A 403 26.31 19.82 -26.13
N THR A 404 25.38 18.87 -26.24
CA THR A 404 24.11 18.89 -25.51
C THR A 404 24.36 18.90 -24.00
N THR A 405 25.23 18.02 -23.51
CA THR A 405 25.60 17.95 -22.10
C THR A 405 26.24 19.26 -21.62
N ASN A 406 27.15 19.85 -22.40
CA ASN A 406 27.75 21.15 -22.08
C ASN A 406 26.70 22.27 -22.00
N GLN A 407 25.74 22.30 -22.92
CA GLN A 407 24.64 23.28 -22.89
C GLN A 407 23.74 23.09 -21.68
N VAL A 408 23.40 21.84 -21.34
CA VAL A 408 22.64 21.50 -20.13
C VAL A 408 23.38 21.97 -18.88
N ILE A 409 24.67 21.67 -18.75
CA ILE A 409 25.48 22.08 -17.60
C ILE A 409 25.51 23.60 -17.47
N LYS A 410 25.76 24.34 -18.57
CA LYS A 410 25.76 25.81 -18.55
C LYS A 410 24.42 26.38 -18.06
N HIS A 411 23.30 25.76 -18.45
CA HIS A 411 21.96 26.18 -18.06
C HIS A 411 21.67 25.94 -16.56
N ILE A 412 21.98 24.75 -16.05
CA ILE A 412 21.60 24.33 -14.69
C ILE A 412 22.57 24.84 -13.61
N SER A 413 23.82 25.13 -13.97
CA SER A 413 24.89 25.42 -13.00
C SER A 413 24.77 26.81 -12.37
N LEU A 414 24.65 26.85 -11.04
CA LEU A 414 24.97 28.02 -10.19
C LEU A 414 26.46 28.35 -10.28
N ALA A 415 27.30 27.35 -10.09
CA ALA A 415 28.74 27.43 -10.29
C ALA A 415 29.28 26.06 -10.67
N ILE A 416 30.35 26.07 -11.46
CA ILE A 416 31.14 24.88 -11.78
C ILE A 416 32.30 24.82 -10.80
N ILE A 417 32.41 23.70 -10.08
CA ILE A 417 33.43 23.45 -9.08
C ILE A 417 34.37 22.39 -9.65
N VAL A 418 35.56 22.83 -10.04
CA VAL A 418 36.64 21.96 -10.51
C VAL A 418 37.58 21.71 -9.33
N PRO A 419 38.00 20.45 -9.06
CA PRO A 419 38.98 20.17 -8.03
C PRO A 419 40.25 21.01 -8.25
N LYS A 420 40.68 21.78 -7.25
CA LYS A 420 41.97 22.46 -7.30
C LYS A 420 43.04 21.40 -7.52
N SER A 421 43.89 21.57 -8.54
CA SER A 421 44.99 20.65 -8.80
C SER A 421 45.82 20.46 -7.54
N VAL A 422 45.82 19.24 -6.99
CA VAL A 422 46.64 18.91 -5.83
C VAL A 422 48.10 18.92 -6.29
N LYS A 423 48.87 19.93 -5.88
CA LYS A 423 50.34 19.82 -5.87
C LYS A 423 50.68 18.64 -4.96
N LYS A 424 51.46 17.69 -5.49
CA LYS A 424 52.00 16.49 -4.80
C LYS A 424 52.23 16.75 -3.30
N ALA A 425 51.29 16.33 -2.47
CA ALA A 425 51.53 16.11 -1.05
C ALA A 425 50.61 14.95 -0.62
N ARG A 426 51.23 13.90 -0.10
CA ARG A 426 50.56 12.71 0.46
C ARG A 426 49.49 13.15 1.46
N SER A 427 48.25 13.29 1.02
CA SER A 427 47.10 13.46 1.91
C SER A 427 45.94 12.64 1.36
N ARG A 428 45.31 11.89 2.26
CA ARG A 428 44.24 10.92 1.97
C ARG A 428 42.92 11.66 1.68
N TYR A 429 42.79 12.33 0.52
CA TYR A 429 41.56 13.03 0.15
C TYR A 429 40.87 12.46 -1.10
N PHE A 430 39.60 12.07 -0.88
CA PHE A 430 38.45 12.07 -1.79
C PHE A 430 38.74 12.13 -3.30
N HIS A 431 39.22 11.03 -3.87
CA HIS A 431 38.93 10.74 -5.27
C HIS A 431 37.48 10.29 -5.36
N LEU A 432 36.65 11.00 -6.13
CA LEU A 432 35.29 10.59 -6.49
C LEU A 432 35.28 9.18 -7.14
N TYR A 433 36.40 8.71 -7.68
CA TYR A 433 36.62 7.30 -8.05
C TYR A 433 36.32 6.32 -6.90
N ASN A 434 36.62 6.66 -5.63
CA ASN A 434 36.27 5.83 -4.46
C ASN A 434 34.76 5.88 -4.12
N ILE A 435 34.06 6.96 -4.49
CA ILE A 435 32.60 7.06 -4.35
C ILE A 435 31.93 6.13 -5.38
N PHE A 436 32.47 6.07 -6.61
CA PHE A 436 31.95 5.18 -7.66
C PHE A 436 32.41 3.71 -7.53
N ILE A 437 33.55 3.42 -6.88
CA ILE A 437 33.97 2.04 -6.57
C ILE A 437 33.09 1.42 -5.49
N SER A 438 32.62 2.18 -4.50
CA SER A 438 31.65 1.70 -3.50
C SER A 438 30.29 1.33 -4.10
N ILE A 439 30.04 1.66 -5.37
CA ILE A 439 28.79 1.40 -6.11
C ILE A 439 28.94 0.14 -7.01
N ARG A 440 30.14 -0.46 -7.09
CA ARG A 440 30.46 -1.65 -7.90
C ARG A 440 30.80 -2.90 -7.08
N LYS A 441 30.40 -2.99 -5.81
CA LYS A 441 30.50 -4.23 -5.03
C LYS A 441 29.20 -4.56 -4.33
#